data_AF-A0AAU6XLV0-F1
#
_entry.id   AF-A0AAU6XLV0-F1
#
_cell.length_a   1.000
_cell.length_b   1.000
_cell.length_c   1.000
_cell.angle_alpha   90.00
_cell.angle_beta   90.00
_cell.angle_gamma   90.00
#
_symmetry.space_group_name_H-M   'P 1'
#
loop_
_entity.id
_entity.type
_entity.pdbx_description
1 polymer ?
#
loop_
_entity_poly.entity_id
_entity_poly.type
_entity_poly.pdbx_seq_one_letter_code
_entity_poly.pdbx_strand_id
1 'polypeptide(L)'
;MTEQRSVPCRTSHRPAVAWLAERVTGWGRVYAVQTLCRLDDPVTRPWLLRRACDGDFLNAYFVGDVVRTTGLHEAATASHVDDEIMDHAGRILLVMTGSSGMGATLSHYPHAEAVLAAHLRHLTRTEPSAGRYCTAAWLAGNLGEDGDEGSVGPARRWRHHRDGYLSLLARDDWCGVAREALAAKDPGILWLVETAWGRGLAAFAGRPSPQ
;
A
#
# COMPACT_ATOMS: atom_id res chain seq x y z
N MET A 1 19.15 47.43 -33.44
CA MET A 1 19.89 46.45 -32.62
C MET A 1 18.91 45.97 -31.57
N THR A 2 18.15 44.94 -31.91
CA THR A 2 16.96 44.51 -31.14
C THR A 2 17.34 43.25 -30.39
N GLU A 3 17.51 43.38 -29.08
CA GLU A 3 17.95 42.30 -28.20
C GLU A 3 16.78 41.34 -27.96
N GLN A 4 16.79 40.21 -28.67
CA GLN A 4 15.97 39.03 -28.38
C GLN A 4 16.36 38.48 -27.01
N ARG A 5 15.70 38.96 -25.96
CA ARG A 5 15.68 38.28 -24.67
C ARG A 5 14.88 36.98 -24.83
N SER A 6 15.62 35.88 -25.00
CA SER A 6 15.09 34.54 -24.91
C SER A 6 14.41 34.33 -23.56
N VAL A 7 13.12 34.03 -23.59
CA VAL A 7 12.33 33.64 -22.41
C VAL A 7 12.75 32.23 -22.01
N PRO A 8 13.25 31.97 -20.78
CA PRO A 8 13.52 30.60 -20.35
C PRO A 8 12.19 29.93 -19.96
N CYS A 9 11.49 29.35 -20.93
CA CYS A 9 10.35 28.48 -20.67
C CYS A 9 10.85 27.05 -20.36
N ARG A 10 11.35 26.84 -19.13
CA ARG A 10 11.50 25.50 -18.52
C ARG A 10 11.05 25.54 -17.07
N THR A 11 9.88 26.11 -16.82
CA THR A 11 9.19 25.92 -15.54
C THR A 11 8.73 24.46 -15.52
N SER A 12 9.34 23.65 -14.66
CA SER A 12 9.35 22.20 -14.75
C SER A 12 7.94 21.60 -14.80
N HIS A 13 7.61 20.93 -15.90
CA HIS A 13 6.36 20.18 -16.07
C HIS A 13 6.19 19.06 -15.00
N ARG A 14 7.28 18.63 -14.37
CA ARG A 14 7.34 17.39 -13.57
C ARG A 14 6.80 17.55 -12.14
N PRO A 15 7.14 18.62 -11.38
CA PRO A 15 6.39 19.00 -10.18
C PRO A 15 4.92 19.29 -10.46
N ALA A 16 4.58 19.78 -11.66
CA ALA A 16 3.18 20.03 -12.02
C ALA A 16 2.38 18.73 -12.19
N VAL A 17 2.97 17.67 -12.76
CA VAL A 17 2.31 16.35 -12.84
C VAL A 17 2.17 15.71 -11.46
N ALA A 18 3.18 15.80 -10.58
CA ALA A 18 3.05 15.32 -9.20
C ALA A 18 1.97 16.09 -8.42
N TRP A 19 1.94 17.42 -8.56
CA TRP A 19 0.89 18.27 -7.99
C TRP A 19 -0.51 17.91 -8.50
N LEU A 20 -0.63 17.59 -9.79
CA LEU A 20 -1.89 17.15 -10.39
C LEU A 20 -2.28 15.78 -9.83
N ALA A 21 -1.35 14.83 -9.76
CA ALA A 21 -1.58 13.49 -9.25
C ALA A 21 -2.13 13.49 -7.82
N GLU A 22 -1.74 14.45 -6.98
CA GLU A 22 -2.30 14.64 -5.63
C GLU A 22 -3.77 15.07 -5.60
N ARG A 23 -4.31 15.62 -6.69
CA ARG A 23 -5.64 16.25 -6.74
C ARG A 23 -6.65 15.51 -7.58
N VAL A 24 -6.19 14.62 -8.46
CA VAL A 24 -7.06 13.80 -9.29
C VAL A 24 -7.26 12.43 -8.65
N THR A 25 -8.43 11.86 -8.88
CA THR A 25 -8.80 10.49 -8.51
C THR A 25 -9.11 9.66 -9.75
N GLY A 26 -9.31 8.35 -9.57
CA GLY A 26 -9.68 7.44 -10.65
C GLY A 26 -8.69 7.44 -11.82
N TRP A 27 -9.20 7.38 -13.05
CA TRP A 27 -8.39 7.34 -14.26
C TRP A 27 -7.45 8.55 -14.43
N GLY A 28 -7.83 9.72 -13.93
CA GLY A 28 -6.95 10.89 -13.94
C GLY A 28 -5.65 10.63 -13.17
N ARG A 29 -5.77 9.96 -12.01
CA ARG A 29 -4.62 9.56 -11.19
C ARG A 29 -3.78 8.50 -11.89
N VAL A 30 -4.42 7.49 -12.48
CA VAL A 30 -3.74 6.43 -13.23
C VAL A 30 -2.81 7.04 -14.29
N TYR A 31 -3.34 7.95 -15.13
CA TYR A 31 -2.53 8.57 -16.18
C TYR A 31 -1.43 9.49 -15.62
N ALA A 32 -1.69 10.22 -14.55
CA ALA A 32 -0.69 11.09 -13.93
C ALA A 32 0.48 10.29 -13.35
N VAL A 33 0.19 9.22 -12.59
CA VAL A 33 1.23 8.37 -11.98
C VAL A 33 2.01 7.59 -13.05
N GLN A 34 1.35 7.04 -14.07
CA GLN A 34 2.05 6.39 -15.18
C GLN A 34 2.96 7.38 -15.93
N THR A 35 2.53 8.64 -16.06
CA THR A 35 3.38 9.68 -16.66
C THR A 35 4.61 9.95 -15.81
N LEU A 36 4.47 10.05 -14.49
CA LEU A 36 5.61 10.19 -13.57
C LEU A 36 6.56 8.98 -13.66
N CYS A 37 6.02 7.77 -13.76
CA CYS A 37 6.84 6.56 -13.91
C CYS A 37 7.62 6.54 -15.24
N ARG A 38 6.99 6.95 -16.35
CA ARG A 38 7.67 7.08 -17.65
C ARG A 38 8.74 8.16 -17.66
N LEU A 39 8.55 9.24 -16.91
CA LEU A 39 9.54 10.31 -16.80
C LEU A 39 10.74 9.90 -15.96
N ASP A 40 10.55 9.00 -14.98
CA ASP A 40 11.55 8.51 -14.04
C ASP A 40 12.49 9.60 -13.51
N ASP A 41 11.92 10.75 -13.14
CA ASP A 41 12.70 11.87 -12.63
C ASP A 41 13.09 11.61 -11.16
N PRO A 42 14.39 11.66 -10.81
CA PRO A 42 14.85 11.59 -9.42
C PRO A 42 14.15 12.57 -8.47
N VAL A 43 13.67 13.72 -8.96
CA VAL A 43 12.93 14.72 -8.16
C VAL A 43 11.54 14.21 -7.74
N THR A 44 10.86 13.45 -8.59
CA THR A 44 9.51 12.95 -8.31
C THR A 44 9.51 11.52 -7.76
N ARG A 45 10.63 10.80 -7.84
CA ARG A 45 10.78 9.45 -7.27
C ARG A 45 10.47 9.37 -5.77
N PRO A 46 10.90 10.32 -4.90
CA PRO A 46 10.52 10.34 -3.49
C PRO A 46 9.02 10.45 -3.25
N TRP A 47 8.30 11.14 -4.15
CA TRP A 47 6.83 11.24 -4.11
C TRP A 47 6.19 9.91 -4.51
N LEU A 48 6.69 9.27 -5.58
CA LEU A 48 6.22 7.94 -6.00
C LEU A 48 6.37 6.89 -4.90
N LEU A 49 7.47 6.94 -4.14
CA LEU A 49 7.77 6.04 -3.01
C LEU A 49 6.89 6.21 -1.78
N ARG A 50 6.20 7.35 -1.65
CA ARG A 50 5.44 7.68 -0.43
C ARG A 50 3.94 7.80 -0.68
N ARG A 51 3.54 8.12 -1.92
CA ARG A 51 2.20 8.64 -2.19
C ARG A 51 1.54 8.10 -3.43
N ALA A 52 2.21 7.34 -4.29
CA ALA A 52 1.64 6.95 -5.58
C ALA A 52 0.31 6.19 -5.47
N CYS A 53 0.18 5.33 -4.46
CA CYS A 53 -1.01 4.50 -4.22
C CYS A 53 -1.74 5.01 -2.98
N ASP A 54 -3.01 5.37 -3.17
CA ASP A 54 -3.91 5.92 -2.16
C ASP A 54 -4.92 4.89 -1.61
N GLY A 55 -4.89 3.65 -2.12
CA GLY A 55 -5.80 2.58 -1.73
C GLY A 55 -6.97 2.36 -2.69
N ASP A 56 -7.12 3.19 -3.74
CA ASP A 56 -8.08 2.94 -4.83
C ASP A 56 -7.75 1.65 -5.62
N PHE A 57 -8.77 0.92 -6.07
CA PHE A 57 -8.60 -0.33 -6.83
C PHE A 57 -7.90 -0.11 -8.19
N LEU A 58 -8.05 1.09 -8.79
CA LEU A 58 -7.40 1.46 -10.04
C LEU A 58 -5.88 1.59 -9.90
N ASN A 59 -5.34 1.62 -8.67
CA ASN A 59 -3.90 1.56 -8.44
C ASN A 59 -3.26 0.29 -9.04
N ALA A 60 -4.03 -0.79 -9.20
CA ALA A 60 -3.58 -2.03 -9.84
C ALA A 60 -3.01 -1.80 -11.26
N TYR A 61 -3.51 -0.80 -11.99
CA TYR A 61 -3.08 -0.47 -13.36
C TYR A 61 -1.68 0.16 -13.46
N PHE A 62 -1.11 0.64 -12.36
CA PHE A 62 0.20 1.32 -12.40
C PHE A 62 1.14 0.87 -11.29
N VAL A 63 0.69 0.07 -10.32
CA VAL A 63 1.52 -0.37 -9.19
C VAL A 63 2.82 -1.06 -9.67
N GLY A 64 2.74 -1.83 -10.75
CA GLY A 64 3.91 -2.47 -11.39
C GLY A 64 4.95 -1.47 -11.91
N ASP A 65 4.48 -0.36 -12.48
CA ASP A 65 5.37 0.70 -12.95
C ASP A 65 6.01 1.44 -11.77
N VAL A 66 5.24 1.70 -10.71
CA VAL A 66 5.75 2.34 -9.49
C VAL A 66 6.87 1.51 -8.88
N VAL A 67 6.64 0.23 -8.58
CA VAL A 67 7.66 -0.61 -7.91
C VAL A 67 8.94 -0.75 -8.72
N ARG A 68 8.83 -0.79 -10.06
CA ARG A 68 9.98 -0.86 -10.97
C ARG A 68 10.74 0.47 -11.02
N THR A 69 10.03 1.59 -11.12
CA THR A 69 10.62 2.92 -11.24
C THR A 69 11.30 3.36 -9.94
N THR A 70 10.69 3.03 -8.80
CA THR A 70 11.18 3.51 -7.51
C THR A 70 12.23 2.63 -6.86
N GLY A 71 12.39 1.38 -7.31
CA GLY A 71 13.23 0.41 -6.62
C GLY A 71 12.68 0.11 -5.21
N LEU A 72 11.36 -0.12 -5.09
CA LEU A 72 10.70 -0.28 -3.78
C LEU A 72 11.43 -1.25 -2.85
N HIS A 73 11.95 -2.35 -3.37
CA HIS A 73 12.69 -3.35 -2.59
C HIS A 73 13.97 -2.79 -1.97
N GLU A 74 14.71 -1.93 -2.66
CA GLU A 74 15.91 -1.28 -2.14
C GLU A 74 15.51 -0.31 -1.00
N ALA A 75 14.48 0.52 -1.24
CA ALA A 75 13.98 1.45 -0.24
C ALA A 75 13.46 0.75 1.02
N ALA A 76 12.67 -0.32 0.87
CA ALA A 76 12.08 -1.06 1.98
C ALA A 76 13.11 -1.88 2.79
N THR A 77 14.21 -2.30 2.17
CA THR A 77 15.26 -3.10 2.83
C THR A 77 16.45 -2.28 3.32
N ALA A 78 16.44 -0.97 3.11
CA ALA A 78 17.43 -0.05 3.63
C ALA A 78 17.49 -0.10 5.17
N SER A 79 18.67 0.19 5.74
CA SER A 79 18.88 0.17 7.20
C SER A 79 18.05 1.21 7.96
N HIS A 80 17.75 2.33 7.30
CA HIS A 80 16.91 3.40 7.80
C HIS A 80 15.84 3.72 6.77
N VAL A 81 14.62 3.27 7.03
CA VAL A 81 13.44 3.58 6.23
C VAL A 81 12.43 4.29 7.13
N ASP A 82 11.85 5.38 6.62
CA ASP A 82 10.84 6.13 7.34
C ASP A 82 9.47 5.45 7.28
N ASP A 83 8.62 5.80 8.25
CA ASP A 83 7.27 5.28 8.39
C ASP A 83 6.39 5.55 7.15
N GLU A 84 6.55 6.69 6.48
CA GLU A 84 5.73 7.07 5.32
C GLU A 84 5.99 6.13 4.14
N ILE A 85 7.26 5.78 3.88
CA ILE A 85 7.64 4.80 2.87
C ILE A 85 7.08 3.42 3.23
N MET A 86 7.19 2.98 4.49
CA MET A 86 6.72 1.64 4.87
C MET A 86 5.20 1.52 4.88
N ASP A 87 4.50 2.56 5.31
CA ASP A 87 3.03 2.61 5.24
C ASP A 87 2.57 2.59 3.77
N HIS A 88 3.28 3.29 2.87
CA HIS A 88 2.99 3.23 1.44
C HIS A 88 3.36 1.88 0.82
N ALA A 89 4.47 1.25 1.23
CA ALA A 89 4.86 -0.09 0.82
C ALA A 89 3.79 -1.13 1.20
N GLY A 90 3.19 -1.01 2.39
CA GLY A 90 2.05 -1.82 2.80
C GLY A 90 0.86 -1.70 1.86
N ARG A 91 0.51 -0.47 1.46
CA ARG A 91 -0.55 -0.23 0.46
C ARG A 91 -0.21 -0.82 -0.91
N ILE A 92 1.03 -0.66 -1.38
CA ILE A 92 1.50 -1.26 -2.64
C ILE A 92 1.34 -2.78 -2.59
N LEU A 93 1.84 -3.41 -1.52
CA LEU A 93 1.75 -4.86 -1.33
C LEU A 93 0.29 -5.32 -1.38
N LEU A 94 -0.61 -4.59 -0.71
CA LEU A 94 -2.04 -4.90 -0.68
C LEU A 94 -2.69 -4.75 -2.06
N VAL A 95 -2.37 -3.70 -2.82
CA VAL A 95 -2.86 -3.59 -4.21
C VAL A 95 -2.41 -4.80 -5.02
N MET A 96 -1.15 -5.20 -4.87
CA MET A 96 -0.58 -6.36 -5.58
C MET A 96 -1.15 -7.71 -5.16
N THR A 97 -1.91 -7.81 -4.05
CA THR A 97 -2.61 -9.06 -3.73
C THR A 97 -3.85 -9.29 -4.60
N GLY A 98 -4.49 -8.22 -5.09
CA GLY A 98 -5.73 -8.28 -5.89
C GLY A 98 -5.59 -7.85 -7.36
N SER A 99 -4.37 -7.62 -7.87
CA SER A 99 -4.13 -7.12 -9.24
C SER A 99 -4.34 -8.15 -10.37
N SER A 100 -4.96 -9.31 -10.12
CA SER A 100 -5.10 -10.36 -11.14
C SER A 100 -5.82 -9.83 -12.40
N GLY A 101 -5.12 -9.84 -13.54
CA GLY A 101 -5.64 -9.35 -14.84
C GLY A 101 -5.44 -7.86 -15.13
N MET A 102 -5.00 -7.06 -14.15
CA MET A 102 -4.95 -5.58 -14.24
C MET A 102 -3.53 -5.02 -14.18
N GLY A 103 -2.58 -5.77 -13.60
CA GLY A 103 -1.20 -5.34 -13.46
C GLY A 103 -0.32 -6.32 -12.70
N ALA A 104 0.74 -5.81 -12.08
CA ALA A 104 1.69 -6.65 -11.35
C ALA A 104 1.06 -7.21 -10.06
N THR A 105 1.13 -8.52 -9.91
CA THR A 105 0.75 -9.26 -8.68
C THR A 105 1.98 -9.61 -7.86
N LEU A 106 1.82 -9.94 -6.58
CA LEU A 106 2.94 -10.43 -5.74
C LEU A 106 3.65 -11.66 -6.35
N SER A 107 2.94 -12.59 -7.00
CA SER A 107 3.55 -13.76 -7.65
C SER A 107 4.57 -13.40 -8.74
N HIS A 108 4.36 -12.29 -9.44
CA HIS A 108 5.18 -11.82 -10.55
C HIS A 108 6.23 -10.80 -10.13
N TYR A 109 6.29 -10.46 -8.84
CA TYR A 109 7.27 -9.52 -8.31
C TYR A 109 8.40 -10.29 -7.62
N PRO A 110 9.62 -10.31 -8.20
CA PRO A 110 10.72 -11.13 -7.68
C PRO A 110 11.10 -10.82 -6.24
N HIS A 111 10.92 -9.56 -5.81
CA HIS A 111 11.29 -9.09 -4.48
C HIS A 111 10.12 -9.08 -3.48
N ALA A 112 8.98 -9.70 -3.81
CA ALA A 112 7.78 -9.69 -2.96
C ALA A 112 8.05 -10.17 -1.53
N GLU A 113 8.75 -11.30 -1.37
CA GLU A 113 9.05 -11.86 -0.03
C GLU A 113 9.96 -10.94 0.79
N ALA A 114 10.97 -10.33 0.16
CA ALA A 114 11.88 -9.41 0.83
C ALA A 114 11.13 -8.17 1.34
N VAL A 115 10.22 -7.62 0.53
CA VAL A 115 9.42 -6.44 0.88
C VAL A 115 8.37 -6.78 1.94
N LEU A 116 7.71 -7.95 1.84
CA LEU A 116 6.78 -8.44 2.87
C LEU A 116 7.49 -8.64 4.22
N ALA A 117 8.67 -9.26 4.22
CA ALA A 117 9.48 -9.46 5.42
C ALA A 117 9.92 -8.12 6.04
N ALA A 118 10.35 -7.16 5.20
CA ALA A 118 10.75 -5.84 5.64
C ALA A 118 9.57 -5.05 6.23
N HIS A 119 8.41 -5.09 5.59
CA HIS A 119 7.18 -4.46 6.07
C HIS A 119 6.72 -5.03 7.40
N LEU A 120 6.63 -6.36 7.52
CA LEU A 120 6.29 -7.00 8.79
C LEU A 120 7.28 -6.63 9.90
N ARG A 121 8.59 -6.69 9.64
CA ARG A 121 9.61 -6.30 10.61
C ARG A 121 9.50 -4.83 11.02
N HIS A 122 9.21 -3.93 10.10
CA HIS A 122 8.99 -2.53 10.41
C HIS A 122 7.79 -2.37 11.37
N LEU A 123 6.62 -2.92 11.00
CA LEU A 123 5.43 -2.82 11.84
C LEU A 123 5.60 -3.38 13.25
N THR A 124 6.44 -4.40 13.45
CA THR A 124 6.70 -4.94 14.81
C THR A 124 7.38 -3.95 15.76
N ARG A 125 8.05 -2.92 15.22
CA ARG A 125 8.84 -1.91 15.95
C ARG A 125 8.20 -0.52 15.94
N THR A 126 7.12 -0.35 15.21
CA THR A 126 6.45 0.93 14.99
C THR A 126 5.17 1.00 15.84
N GLU A 127 4.77 2.22 16.22
CA GLU A 127 3.51 2.45 16.94
C GLU A 127 2.30 1.98 16.10
N PRO A 128 1.34 1.25 16.69
CA PRO A 128 0.14 0.82 15.97
C PRO A 128 -0.73 2.02 15.59
N SER A 129 -1.41 1.92 14.44
CA SER A 129 -2.43 2.88 14.02
C SER A 129 -3.59 2.15 13.34
N ALA A 130 -4.76 2.78 13.26
CA ALA A 130 -5.92 2.18 12.58
C ALA A 130 -5.59 1.79 11.13
N GLY A 131 -4.91 2.67 10.40
CA GLY A 131 -4.50 2.42 9.02
C GLY A 131 -3.51 1.25 8.87
N ARG A 132 -2.54 1.14 9.79
CA ARG A 132 -1.58 0.02 9.83
C ARG A 132 -2.27 -1.29 10.17
N TYR A 133 -3.20 -1.27 11.13
CA TYR A 133 -4.01 -2.43 11.49
C TYR A 133 -4.83 -2.92 10.29
N CYS A 134 -5.57 -2.02 9.63
CA CYS A 134 -6.34 -2.34 8.42
C CYS A 134 -5.45 -2.95 7.34
N THR A 135 -4.33 -2.30 7.02
CA THR A 135 -3.41 -2.76 5.97
C THR A 135 -2.87 -4.16 6.28
N ALA A 136 -2.41 -4.40 7.52
CA ALA A 136 -1.92 -5.71 7.95
C ALA A 136 -3.03 -6.79 7.95
N ALA A 137 -4.25 -6.44 8.36
CA ALA A 137 -5.40 -7.35 8.38
C ALA A 137 -5.82 -7.79 6.97
N TRP A 138 -5.87 -6.85 6.03
CA TRP A 138 -6.18 -7.15 4.63
C TRP A 138 -5.06 -7.95 3.97
N LEU A 139 -3.78 -7.62 4.23
CA LEU A 139 -2.66 -8.44 3.78
C LEU A 139 -2.77 -9.87 4.32
N ALA A 140 -3.02 -10.05 5.62
CA ALA A 140 -3.16 -11.37 6.22
C ALA A 140 -4.30 -12.20 5.61
N GLY A 141 -5.43 -11.57 5.30
CA GLY A 141 -6.57 -12.21 4.63
C GLY A 141 -6.25 -12.65 3.21
N ASN A 142 -5.69 -11.74 2.41
CA ASN A 142 -5.38 -11.99 1.00
C ASN A 142 -4.18 -12.93 0.77
N LEU A 143 -3.29 -13.10 1.77
CA LEU A 143 -2.20 -14.08 1.73
C LEU A 143 -2.64 -15.49 2.17
N GLY A 144 -3.92 -15.69 2.52
CA GLY A 144 -4.48 -16.95 3.03
C GLY A 144 -4.96 -17.94 1.97
N GLU A 145 -5.26 -19.17 2.42
CA GLU A 145 -5.81 -20.26 1.58
C GLU A 145 -7.23 -19.96 1.07
N ASP A 146 -8.00 -19.19 1.83
CA ASP A 146 -9.38 -18.78 1.53
C ASP A 146 -9.48 -17.31 1.09
N GLY A 147 -8.40 -16.76 0.51
CA GLY A 147 -8.41 -15.39 -0.02
C GLY A 147 -9.54 -15.19 -1.04
N ASP A 148 -10.02 -13.94 -1.20
CA ASP A 148 -11.07 -13.62 -2.16
C ASP A 148 -10.72 -14.08 -3.59
N GLU A 149 -11.74 -14.30 -4.42
CA GLU A 149 -11.59 -14.62 -5.83
C GLU A 149 -10.66 -13.58 -6.52
N GLY A 150 -9.49 -14.02 -6.99
CA GLY A 150 -8.42 -13.14 -7.51
C GLY A 150 -7.19 -12.99 -6.61
N SER A 151 -7.18 -13.60 -5.43
CA SER A 151 -6.02 -13.65 -4.53
C SER A 151 -4.81 -14.39 -5.14
N VAL A 152 -3.63 -14.01 -4.67
CA VAL A 152 -2.32 -14.49 -5.16
C VAL A 152 -2.20 -16.02 -5.03
N GLY A 153 -1.61 -16.67 -6.05
CA GLY A 153 -1.39 -18.12 -6.15
C GLY A 153 -0.69 -18.83 -4.97
N PRO A 154 -0.35 -20.12 -5.11
CA PRO A 154 -0.49 -21.16 -4.09
C PRO A 154 -0.11 -20.69 -2.66
N ALA A 155 -1.12 -20.62 -1.81
CA ALA A 155 -1.11 -20.10 -0.43
C ALA A 155 0.04 -20.60 0.47
N ARG A 156 0.67 -21.74 0.16
CA ARG A 156 1.85 -22.24 0.88
C ARG A 156 3.02 -21.25 0.85
N ARG A 157 3.23 -20.52 -0.26
CA ARG A 157 4.35 -19.57 -0.40
C ARG A 157 4.28 -18.43 0.63
N TRP A 158 3.07 -17.96 0.92
CA TRP A 158 2.85 -16.75 1.71
C TRP A 158 2.55 -17.01 3.19
N ARG A 159 2.40 -18.28 3.58
CA ARG A 159 1.98 -18.69 4.92
C ARG A 159 2.80 -18.04 6.03
N HIS A 160 4.13 -18.03 5.91
CA HIS A 160 5.00 -17.45 6.93
C HIS A 160 4.71 -15.95 7.17
N HIS A 161 4.50 -15.17 6.10
CA HIS A 161 4.17 -13.75 6.21
C HIS A 161 2.77 -13.53 6.76
N ARG A 162 1.79 -14.33 6.31
CA ARG A 162 0.43 -14.32 6.83
C ARG A 162 0.41 -14.55 8.34
N ASP A 163 1.05 -15.61 8.81
CA ASP A 163 1.09 -15.97 10.22
C ASP A 163 1.79 -14.89 11.05
N GLY A 164 2.81 -14.23 10.47
CA GLY A 164 3.47 -13.08 11.07
C GLY A 164 2.54 -11.88 11.25
N TYR A 165 1.77 -11.50 10.22
CA TYR A 165 0.77 -10.43 10.34
C TYR A 165 -0.34 -10.79 11.32
N LEU A 166 -0.84 -12.02 11.32
CA LEU A 166 -1.85 -12.48 12.28
C LEU A 166 -1.33 -12.39 13.72
N SER A 167 -0.07 -12.81 13.94
CA SER A 167 0.58 -12.72 15.24
C SER A 167 0.73 -11.27 15.71
N LEU A 168 1.05 -10.35 14.79
CA LEU A 168 1.12 -8.91 15.06
C LEU A 168 -0.26 -8.34 15.45
N LEU A 169 -1.29 -8.66 14.66
CA LEU A 169 -2.67 -8.18 14.86
C LEU A 169 -3.31 -8.69 16.16
N ALA A 170 -2.80 -9.81 16.69
CA ALA A 170 -3.25 -10.41 17.95
C ALA A 170 -2.61 -9.80 19.20
N ARG A 171 -1.62 -8.91 19.06
CA ARG A 171 -1.01 -8.22 20.21
C ARG A 171 -2.02 -7.25 20.85
N ASP A 172 -1.93 -7.07 22.17
CA ASP A 172 -2.85 -6.25 22.94
C ASP A 172 -2.86 -4.77 22.52
N ASP A 173 -1.69 -4.21 22.22
CA ASP A 173 -1.52 -2.83 21.74
C ASP A 173 -2.21 -2.61 20.39
N TRP A 174 -2.04 -3.55 19.46
CA TRP A 174 -2.71 -3.53 18.14
C TRP A 174 -4.23 -3.72 18.26
N CYS A 175 -4.66 -4.65 19.11
CA CYS A 175 -6.08 -4.88 19.39
C CYS A 175 -6.75 -3.67 20.05
N GLY A 176 -6.05 -2.98 20.95
CA GLY A 176 -6.53 -1.75 21.59
C GLY A 176 -6.85 -0.67 20.55
N VAL A 177 -5.87 -0.35 19.69
CA VAL A 177 -6.05 0.64 18.62
C VAL A 177 -7.18 0.27 17.66
N ALA A 178 -7.31 -1.00 17.28
CA ALA A 178 -8.40 -1.44 16.40
C ALA A 178 -9.78 -1.27 17.03
N ARG A 179 -9.92 -1.54 18.34
CA ARG A 179 -11.19 -1.37 19.07
C ARG A 179 -11.54 0.10 19.26
N GLU A 180 -10.56 0.93 19.57
CA GLU A 180 -10.73 2.38 19.66
C GLU A 180 -11.16 2.98 18.32
N ALA A 181 -10.50 2.59 17.23
CA ALA A 181 -10.86 3.02 15.89
C ALA A 181 -12.27 2.56 15.48
N LEU A 182 -12.67 1.33 15.85
CA LEU A 182 -14.04 0.87 15.65
C LEU A 182 -15.06 1.72 16.42
N ALA A 183 -14.78 2.06 17.69
CA ALA A 183 -15.63 2.94 18.49
C ALA A 183 -15.72 4.35 17.90
N ALA A 184 -14.63 4.84 17.32
CA ALA A 184 -14.55 6.11 16.60
C ALA A 184 -15.17 6.07 15.19
N LYS A 185 -15.69 4.92 14.74
CA LYS A 185 -16.27 4.72 13.40
C LYS A 185 -15.27 5.01 12.28
N ASP A 186 -14.00 4.62 12.47
CA ASP A 186 -13.00 4.68 11.42
C ASP A 186 -13.49 3.91 10.18
N PRO A 187 -13.53 4.52 8.98
CA PRO A 187 -14.11 3.89 7.80
C PRO A 187 -13.42 2.58 7.40
N GLY A 188 -12.09 2.50 7.53
CA GLY A 188 -11.34 1.31 7.15
C GLY A 188 -11.63 0.15 8.09
N ILE A 189 -11.71 0.42 9.39
CA ILE A 189 -12.04 -0.59 10.39
C ILE A 189 -13.51 -1.02 10.28
N LEU A 190 -14.44 -0.09 10.05
CA LEU A 190 -15.85 -0.42 9.80
C LEU A 190 -16.00 -1.38 8.64
N TRP A 191 -15.38 -1.06 7.50
CA TRP A 191 -15.42 -1.93 6.32
C TRP A 191 -14.78 -3.29 6.59
N LEU A 192 -13.67 -3.33 7.34
CA LEU A 192 -13.03 -4.59 7.73
C LEU A 192 -14.00 -5.49 8.53
N VAL A 193 -14.71 -4.96 9.54
CA VAL A 193 -15.63 -5.76 10.37
C VAL A 193 -16.96 -6.11 9.68
N GLU A 194 -17.28 -5.50 8.55
CA GLU A 194 -18.40 -5.93 7.69
C GLU A 194 -18.10 -7.27 7.00
N THR A 195 -16.83 -7.63 6.83
CA THR A 195 -16.43 -8.94 6.29
C THR A 195 -16.43 -10.03 7.36
N ALA A 196 -16.68 -11.28 6.94
CA ALA A 196 -16.58 -12.44 7.84
C ALA A 196 -15.15 -12.63 8.36
N TRP A 197 -14.15 -12.41 7.50
CA TRP A 197 -12.73 -12.45 7.85
C TRP A 197 -12.39 -11.47 8.98
N GLY A 198 -12.76 -10.19 8.81
CA GLY A 198 -12.46 -9.16 9.79
C GLY A 198 -13.10 -9.42 11.15
N ARG A 199 -14.34 -9.92 11.19
CA ARG A 199 -14.99 -10.32 12.47
C ARG A 199 -14.25 -11.46 13.19
N GLY A 200 -13.51 -12.29 12.46
CA GLY A 200 -12.72 -13.38 13.03
C GLY A 200 -11.40 -12.93 13.67
N LEU A 201 -10.96 -11.68 13.46
CA LEU A 201 -9.72 -11.16 14.04
C LEU A 201 -9.84 -11.01 15.56
N ALA A 202 -8.74 -11.24 16.29
CA ALA A 202 -8.71 -11.21 17.75
C ALA A 202 -9.23 -9.90 18.39
N ALA A 203 -9.11 -8.77 17.67
CA ALA A 203 -9.66 -7.49 18.14
C ALA A 203 -11.20 -7.49 18.21
N PHE A 204 -11.86 -8.29 17.38
CA PHE A 204 -13.30 -8.25 17.12
C PHE A 204 -14.03 -9.57 17.38
N ALA A 205 -13.30 -10.67 17.53
CA ALA A 205 -13.85 -12.00 17.82
C ALA A 205 -14.78 -11.96 19.04
N GLY A 206 -16.01 -12.45 18.87
CA GLY A 206 -17.03 -12.50 19.93
C GLY A 206 -17.98 -11.30 20.01
N ARG A 207 -17.90 -10.30 19.10
CA ARG A 207 -18.91 -9.23 19.01
C ARG A 207 -20.11 -9.64 18.14
N PRO A 208 -21.36 -9.40 18.57
CA PRO A 208 -22.54 -9.60 17.74
C PRO A 208 -22.54 -8.64 16.55
N SER A 209 -23.03 -9.08 15.40
CA SER A 209 -23.16 -8.25 14.18
C SER A 209 -23.94 -6.97 14.49
N PRO A 210 -23.50 -5.79 14.00
CA PRO A 210 -24.36 -4.61 14.04
C PRO A 210 -25.61 -4.88 13.20
N GLN A 211 -26.78 -4.66 13.81
CA GLN A 211 -28.09 -4.73 13.14
C GLN A 211 -28.30 -3.53 12.24
#